data_AF-T1JIV6-F1
#
_entry.id   AF-T1JIV6-F1
#
_cell.length_a   1.000
_cell.length_b   1.000
_cell.length_c   1.000
_cell.angle_alpha   90.00
_cell.angle_beta   90.00
_cell.angle_gamma   90.00
#
_symmetry.space_group_name_H-M   'P 1'
#
loop_
_entity.id
_entity.type
_entity.pdbx_description
1 polymer ?
#
loop_
_entity_poly.entity_id
_entity_poly.type
_entity_poly.pdbx_seq_one_letter_code
_entity_poly.pdbx_strand_id
1 'polypeptide(L)'
;MNVIKNQARPEPMIPAILTQTHDKGGHYGIEKMYDTVMGFYYWPGAYRDITNYVVSCHQKKPVGHAPLQVFQPVGEPMERMACDVLSPLRETPRGNKFVVITSANGRRRQP
;
A
#
# COMPACT_ATOMS: atom_id res chain seq x y z
N MET A 1 22.44 -5.85 6.00
CA MET A 1 22.44 -4.52 5.34
C MET A 1 22.83 -3.51 6.39
N ASN A 2 24.01 -2.90 6.26
CA ASN A 2 24.49 -1.90 7.21
C ASN A 2 23.68 -0.61 7.04
N VAL A 3 22.72 -0.37 7.94
CA VAL A 3 22.05 0.92 8.03
C VAL A 3 23.00 1.87 8.75
N ILE A 4 23.70 2.64 7.95
CA ILE A 4 24.56 3.72 8.41
C ILE A 4 23.66 4.79 9.07
N LYS A 5 23.65 4.88 10.41
CA LYS A 5 22.98 5.96 11.17
C LYS A 5 23.81 7.27 11.09
N ASN A 6 23.90 7.91 9.92
CA ASN A 6 24.90 8.98 9.69
C ASN A 6 24.42 10.43 9.58
N GLN A 7 23.14 10.77 9.79
CA GLN A 7 22.75 12.19 9.79
C GLN A 7 22.25 12.65 11.15
N ALA A 8 23.19 13.17 11.94
CA ALA A 8 22.88 14.03 13.08
C ALA A 8 22.41 15.41 12.57
N ARG A 9 21.19 15.77 12.98
CA ARG A 9 20.51 17.08 13.02
C ARG A 9 21.18 18.29 12.29
N PRO A 10 20.61 18.74 11.16
CA PRO A 10 20.47 20.16 10.87
C PRO A 10 19.08 20.63 11.35
N GLU A 11 19.01 21.40 12.45
CA GLU A 11 17.77 22.02 13.00
C GLU A 11 16.75 22.52 11.96
N PRO A 12 17.14 23.28 10.90
CA PRO A 12 16.17 23.80 9.93
C PRO A 12 15.50 22.72 9.07
N MET A 13 15.96 21.46 9.12
CA MET A 13 15.48 20.40 8.24
C MET A 13 14.36 19.54 8.86
N ILE A 14 14.11 19.63 10.19
CA ILE A 14 13.07 18.82 10.86
C ILE A 14 11.70 19.00 10.19
N PRO A 15 11.21 20.23 9.94
CA PRO A 15 9.92 20.41 9.24
C PRO A 15 9.90 19.72 7.88
N ALA A 16 10.98 19.83 7.11
CA ALA A 16 11.08 19.20 5.79
C ALA A 16 11.05 17.67 5.86
N ILE A 17 11.74 17.06 6.85
CA ILE A 17 11.71 15.60 7.08
C ILE A 17 10.28 15.16 7.44
N LEU A 18 9.61 15.88 8.33
CA LEU A 18 8.25 15.55 8.78
C LEU A 18 7.26 15.65 7.61
N THR A 19 7.29 16.75 6.84
CA THR A 19 6.44 16.94 5.65
C THR A 19 6.73 15.88 4.57
N GLN A 20 7.99 15.59 4.29
CA GLN A 20 8.36 14.61 3.27
C GLN A 20 7.90 13.20 3.67
N THR A 21 8.01 12.84 4.95
CA THR A 21 7.68 11.49 5.42
C THR A 21 6.18 11.31 5.66
N HIS A 22 5.50 12.33 6.18
CA HIS A 22 4.07 12.26 6.49
C HIS A 22 3.21 12.64 5.29
N ASP A 23 3.31 13.87 4.79
CA ASP A 23 2.38 14.39 3.77
C ASP A 23 2.61 13.72 2.42
N LYS A 24 3.87 13.60 2.00
CA LYS A 24 4.21 12.93 0.73
C LYS A 24 4.32 11.41 0.85
N GLY A 25 4.48 10.88 2.06
CA GLY A 25 4.50 9.43 2.33
C GLY A 25 3.10 8.82 2.44
N GLY A 26 2.04 9.62 2.37
CA GLY A 26 0.67 9.15 2.50
C GLY A 26 0.28 8.97 3.97
N HIS A 27 0.38 10.04 4.75
CA HIS A 27 -0.13 10.21 6.11
C HIS A 27 0.18 9.04 7.05
N TYR A 28 1.47 8.76 7.24
CA TYR A 28 1.91 7.71 8.16
C TYR A 28 1.44 8.01 9.59
N GLY A 29 0.97 6.96 10.28
CA GLY A 29 0.73 6.99 11.72
C GLY A 29 2.04 7.08 12.50
N ILE A 30 1.94 7.36 13.80
CA ILE A 30 3.07 7.68 14.68
C ILE A 30 4.18 6.62 14.59
N GLU A 31 3.86 5.35 14.81
CA GLU A 31 4.84 4.25 14.81
C GLU A 31 5.58 4.13 13.47
N LYS A 32 4.83 4.05 12.37
CA LYS A 32 5.42 3.94 11.03
C LYS A 32 6.29 5.15 10.70
N MET A 33 5.85 6.35 11.11
CA MET A 33 6.62 7.57 10.90
C MET A 33 7.90 7.56 11.72
N TYR A 34 7.84 7.14 12.99
CA TYR A 34 9.01 7.00 13.85
C TYR A 34 10.02 6.00 13.28
N ASP A 35 9.59 4.78 12.93
CA ASP A 35 10.46 3.77 12.35
C ASP A 35 11.12 4.23 11.05
N THR A 36 10.36 4.90 10.18
CA THR A 36 10.86 5.43 8.91
C THR A 36 11.90 6.52 9.15
N VAL A 37 11.59 7.51 9.99
CA VAL A 37 12.48 8.65 10.26
C VAL A 37 13.75 8.19 10.98
N MET A 38 13.62 7.36 12.02
CA MET A 38 14.73 6.92 12.86
C MET A 38 15.67 5.93 12.16
N GLY A 39 15.24 5.36 11.02
CA GLY A 39 16.11 4.60 10.12
C GLY A 39 17.18 5.46 9.43
N PHE A 40 16.96 6.77 9.30
CA PHE A 40 17.86 7.69 8.57
C PHE A 40 18.38 8.86 9.41
N TYR A 41 17.57 9.35 10.36
CA TYR A 41 17.83 10.57 11.12
C TYR A 41 17.73 10.31 12.62
N TYR A 42 18.41 11.13 13.42
CA TYR A 42 18.30 11.09 14.87
C TYR A 42 18.30 12.50 15.46
N TRP A 43 17.38 12.75 16.40
CA TRP A 43 17.45 13.91 17.29
C TRP A 43 16.75 13.67 18.64
N PRO A 44 17.24 14.28 19.73
CA PRO A 44 16.51 14.35 20.99
C PRO A 44 15.12 14.95 20.81
N GLY A 45 14.09 14.26 21.29
CA GLY A 45 12.69 14.70 21.14
C GLY A 45 11.97 14.24 19.87
N ALA A 46 12.62 13.46 18.99
CA ALA A 46 12.04 13.02 17.72
C ALA A 46 10.65 12.39 17.86
N TYR A 47 10.47 11.50 18.85
CA TYR A 47 9.16 10.89 19.09
C TYR A 47 8.07 11.91 19.42
N ARG A 48 8.40 12.95 20.22
CA ARG A 48 7.47 14.02 20.57
C ARG A 48 7.10 14.86 19.35
N ASP A 49 8.09 15.26 18.56
CA ASP A 49 7.87 16.11 17.39
C ASP A 49 7.06 15.35 16.32
N ILE A 50 7.38 14.07 16.09
CA ILE A 50 6.62 13.18 15.20
C ILE A 50 5.19 13.02 15.70
N THR A 51 4.99 12.74 16.99
CA THR A 51 3.66 12.61 17.59
C THR A 51 2.84 13.88 17.38
N ASN A 52 3.41 15.05 17.70
CA ASN A 52 2.75 16.34 17.53
C ASN A 52 2.39 16.61 16.06
N TYR A 53 3.28 16.26 15.12
CA TYR A 53 3.04 16.44 13.69
C TYR A 53 1.94 15.52 13.15
N VAL A 54 1.95 14.24 13.54
CA VAL A 54 0.92 13.29 13.10
C VAL A 54 -0.44 13.63 13.71
N VAL A 55 -0.48 14.04 14.98
CA VAL A 55 -1.72 14.39 15.69
C VAL A 55 -2.33 15.68 15.14
N SER A 56 -1.52 16.65 14.70
CA SER A 56 -2.02 17.89 14.07
C SER A 56 -2.54 17.70 12.65
N CYS A 57 -2.35 16.51 12.06
CA CYS A 57 -2.82 16.23 10.71
C CYS A 57 -4.34 16.03 10.66
N HIS A 58 -4.99 16.78 9.77
CA HIS A 58 -6.42 16.66 9.49
C HIS A 58 -6.73 15.57 8.46
N GLN A 59 -5.75 15.15 7.66
CA GLN A 59 -5.89 14.07 6.69
C GLN A 59 -5.69 12.72 7.37
N LYS A 60 -6.78 12.18 7.91
CA LYS A 60 -6.76 10.85 8.51
C LYS A 60 -6.88 9.79 7.43
N LYS A 61 -6.06 8.75 7.53
CA LYS A 61 -6.30 7.54 6.74
C LYS A 61 -7.70 7.00 7.06
N PRO A 62 -8.45 6.53 6.05
CA PRO A 62 -9.68 5.79 6.30
C PRO A 62 -9.36 4.64 7.26
N VAL A 63 -10.06 4.61 8.40
CA VAL A 63 -9.92 3.54 9.38
C VAL A 63 -10.91 2.45 9.00
N GLY A 64 -10.40 1.24 8.76
CA GLY A 64 -11.21 0.08 8.38
C GLY A 64 -11.28 -0.17 6.87
N HIS A 65 -11.83 -1.33 6.52
CA HIS A 65 -12.09 -1.69 5.14
C HIS A 65 -13.46 -1.16 4.71
N ALA A 66 -13.54 -0.62 3.49
CA ALA A 66 -14.84 -0.34 2.89
C ALA A 66 -15.67 -1.64 2.80
N PRO A 67 -17.00 -1.57 2.94
CA PRO A 67 -17.86 -2.73 2.77
C PRO A 67 -17.63 -3.41 1.40
N LEU A 68 -17.62 -4.75 1.38
CA LEU A 68 -17.59 -5.51 0.13
C LEU A 68 -18.81 -5.15 -0.72
N GLN A 69 -18.57 -4.80 -1.99
CA GLN A 69 -19.64 -4.50 -2.93
C GLN A 69 -19.96 -5.75 -3.75
N VAL A 70 -21.26 -6.05 -3.86
CA VAL A 70 -21.75 -7.12 -4.73
C VAL A 70 -21.91 -6.53 -6.13
N PHE A 71 -21.32 -7.21 -7.11
CA PHE A 71 -21.52 -6.86 -8.50
C PHE A 71 -22.97 -7.12 -8.93
N GLN A 72 -23.53 -6.24 -9.76
CA GLN A 72 -24.81 -6.49 -10.39
C GLN A 72 -24.76 -7.76 -11.27
N PRO A 73 -25.85 -8.57 -11.29
CA PRO A 73 -25.95 -9.71 -12.19
C PRO A 73 -25.73 -9.29 -13.64
N VAL A 74 -25.08 -10.15 -14.41
CA VAL A 74 -24.96 -9.99 -15.87
C VAL A 74 -26.24 -10.49 -16.54
N GLY A 75 -26.66 -9.81 -17.61
CA GLY A 75 -27.83 -10.15 -18.42
C GLY A 75 -27.52 -11.19 -19.49
N GLU A 76 -26.31 -11.17 -20.06
CA GLU A 76 -25.96 -12.03 -21.20
C GLU A 76 -24.69 -12.87 -20.96
N PRO A 77 -24.56 -14.04 -21.61
CA PRO A 77 -23.32 -14.83 -21.56
C PRO A 77 -22.12 -14.00 -22.01
N MET A 78 -20.98 -14.16 -21.32
CA MET A 78 -19.71 -13.48 -21.64
C MET A 78 -19.72 -11.95 -21.47
N GLU A 79 -20.80 -11.35 -20.93
CA GLU A 79 -20.87 -9.91 -20.65
C GLU A 79 -19.79 -9.44 -19.66
N ARG A 80 -19.41 -10.32 -18.72
CA ARG A 80 -18.29 -10.08 -17.80
C ARG A 80 -17.40 -11.30 -17.73
N MET A 81 -16.11 -11.08 -18.03
CA MET A 81 -15.05 -12.06 -17.89
C MET A 81 -14.02 -11.58 -16.87
N ALA A 82 -13.57 -12.50 -16.03
CA ALA A 82 -12.42 -12.34 -15.16
C ALA A 82 -11.25 -13.11 -15.76
N CYS A 83 -10.10 -12.45 -15.87
CA CYS A 83 -8.85 -13.06 -16.33
C CYS A 83 -7.78 -12.87 -15.25
N ASP A 84 -7.02 -13.91 -14.97
CA ASP A 84 -5.90 -13.87 -14.02
C ASP A 84 -4.72 -14.70 -14.56
N VAL A 85 -3.52 -14.45 -14.02
CA VAL A 85 -2.29 -15.14 -14.41
C VAL A 85 -1.59 -15.70 -13.18
N LEU A 86 -1.45 -17.02 -13.12
CA LEU A 86 -0.65 -17.66 -12.09
C LEU A 86 0.83 -17.68 -12.47
N SER A 87 1.67 -17.14 -11.58
CA SER A 87 3.12 -17.11 -11.78
C SER A 87 3.95 -16.95 -10.49
N PRO A 88 5.22 -17.41 -10.48
CA PRO A 88 5.87 -18.29 -11.46
C PRO A 88 5.65 -19.78 -11.14
N LEU A 89 5.38 -20.60 -12.17
CA LEU A 89 5.25 -22.05 -12.03
C LEU A 89 6.51 -22.78 -12.53
N ARG A 90 6.61 -24.07 -12.18
CA ARG A 90 7.67 -24.95 -12.70
C ARG A 90 7.62 -24.96 -14.23
N GLU A 91 8.78 -24.73 -14.85
CA GLU A 91 8.92 -24.75 -16.30
C GLU A 91 8.60 -26.15 -16.85
N THR A 92 7.67 -26.20 -17.79
CA THR A 92 7.40 -27.42 -18.55
C THR A 92 8.51 -27.64 -19.59
N PRO A 93 8.69 -28.87 -20.12
CA PRO A 93 9.67 -29.13 -21.19
C PRO A 93 9.49 -28.27 -22.45
N ARG A 94 8.32 -27.64 -22.63
CA ARG A 94 8.01 -26.73 -23.75
C ARG A 94 8.27 -25.25 -23.43
N GLY A 95 8.87 -24.94 -22.27
CA GLY A 95 9.19 -23.58 -21.85
C GLY A 95 8.05 -22.81 -21.18
N ASN A 96 6.86 -23.40 -21.01
CA ASN A 96 5.73 -22.72 -20.36
C ASN A 96 5.95 -22.60 -18.84
N LYS A 97 5.70 -21.40 -18.28
CA LYS A 97 5.87 -21.05 -16.84
C LYS A 97 4.64 -20.40 -16.20
N PHE A 98 3.59 -20.20 -16.98
CA PHE A 98 2.42 -19.41 -16.63
C PHE A 98 1.16 -20.14 -17.03
N VAL A 99 0.08 -19.92 -16.28
CA VAL A 99 -1.27 -20.34 -16.63
C VAL A 99 -2.17 -19.11 -16.63
N VAL A 100 -2.87 -18.88 -17.74
CA VAL A 100 -3.94 -17.87 -17.83
C VAL A 100 -5.24 -18.54 -17.41
N ILE A 101 -5.90 -17.97 -16.41
CA ILE A 101 -7.21 -18.41 -15.92
C ILE A 101 -8.25 -17.44 -16.45
N THR A 102 -9.30 -17.94 -17.08
CA THR A 102 -10.43 -17.14 -17.55
C THR A 102 -11.74 -17.71 -17.02
N SER A 103 -12.60 -16.87 -16.45
CA SER A 103 -13.94 -17.24 -16.00
C SER A 103 -14.95 -16.22 -16.51
N ALA A 104 -16.10 -16.68 -16.99
CA ALA A 104 -17.19 -15.82 -17.46
C ALA A 104 -18.46 -16.12 -16.68
N ASN A 105 -19.15 -15.07 -16.22
CA ASN A 105 -20.47 -15.19 -15.61
C ASN A 105 -21.54 -15.08 -16.70
N GLY A 106 -22.68 -15.75 -16.50
CA GLY A 106 -23.81 -15.77 -17.44
C GLY A 106 -24.10 -17.18 -17.97
N ARG A 107 -24.76 -18.03 -17.17
CA ARG A 107 -25.52 -19.15 -17.73
C ARG A 107 -26.81 -18.57 -18.31
N ARG A 108 -27.21 -18.99 -19.51
CA ARG A 108 -28.56 -18.70 -20.02
C ARG A 108 -29.56 -19.06 -18.91
N ARG A 109 -30.46 -18.14 -18.56
CA ARG A 109 -31.69 -18.54 -17.87
C ARG A 109 -32.36 -19.56 -18.80
N GLN A 110 -32.45 -20.81 -18.37
CA GLN A 110 -33.32 -21.76 -19.06
C GLN A 110 -34.76 -21.25 -18.88
N PRO A 111 -35.59 -21.27 -19.93
CA PRO A 111 -37.00 -20.91 -19.82
C PRO A 111 -37.74 -21.85 -18.87
#